data_AF-A0A553BBH6-F1
#
_entry.id   AF-A0A553BBH6-F1
#
_cell.length_a   1.000
_cell.length_b   1.000
_cell.length_c   1.000
_cell.angle_alpha   90.00
_cell.angle_beta   90.00
_cell.angle_gamma   90.00
#
_symmetry.space_group_name_H-M   'P 1'
#
loop_
_entity.id
_entity.type
_entity.pdbx_description
1 polymer ?
#
loop_
_entity_poly.entity_id
_entity_poly.type
_entity_poly.pdbx_seq_one_letter_code
_entity_poly.pdbx_strand_id
1 'polypeptide(L)'
;MNILGKLIIIGGAVDKGSFTETDLDKNATSNLNFFETGILKRILNESKHKENSRIEVITTASIIPREIGPEYVKAFEYLNAKNVDILTIERREQAADEAVLARLKAADIVMFTGGDQLRLTSILGGTPFHDILLDKYHNEEFIYAGTSAGAAAASNNMIYQGSSSEALLKGEVKISSGLGLIDGVIIDTHFVQRGRIGRLFQAVVGNPRVLGIGLGEDTGLLITNNTQMEAIGSGLVILVDGREIKDTNLTKVELGQPISISHLVTHVMSKFDTYNLETHLMHIQSSHYL
;
A
#
# COMPACT_ATOMS: atom_id res chain seq x y z
N MET A 1 -7.02 2.81 20.38
CA MET A 1 -7.80 3.96 19.87
C MET A 1 -8.56 3.48 18.66
N ASN A 2 -9.86 3.81 18.55
CA ASN A 2 -10.63 3.47 17.36
C ASN A 2 -10.25 4.46 16.25
N ILE A 3 -9.46 4.01 15.29
CA ILE A 3 -9.16 4.77 14.06
C ILE A 3 -10.40 4.72 13.17
N LEU A 4 -10.91 5.88 12.77
CA LEU A 4 -12.11 5.98 11.92
C LEU A 4 -11.78 5.82 10.42
N GLY A 5 -10.59 6.21 10.00
CA GLY A 5 -10.12 6.05 8.63
C GLY A 5 -9.80 4.61 8.25
N LYS A 6 -9.74 4.37 6.94
CA LYS A 6 -9.38 3.08 6.35
C LYS A 6 -8.10 3.22 5.53
N LEU A 7 -7.27 2.17 5.53
CA LEU A 7 -6.13 2.07 4.62
C LEU A 7 -6.44 1.07 3.51
N ILE A 8 -6.06 1.42 2.29
CA ILE A 8 -6.03 0.50 1.17
C ILE A 8 -4.61 0.52 0.58
N ILE A 9 -3.82 -0.51 0.89
CA ILE A 9 -2.43 -0.62 0.44
C ILE A 9 -2.33 -1.64 -0.69
N ILE A 10 -1.71 -1.26 -1.81
CA ILE A 10 -1.73 -2.04 -3.06
C ILE A 10 -0.31 -2.29 -3.55
N GLY A 11 -0.02 -3.51 -4.01
CA GLY A 11 1.32 -3.95 -4.39
C GLY A 11 1.87 -3.38 -5.69
N GLY A 12 1.12 -2.56 -6.42
CA GLY A 12 1.55 -1.99 -7.70
C GLY A 12 0.78 -2.55 -8.89
N ALA A 13 1.04 -1.99 -10.07
CA ALA A 13 0.39 -2.35 -11.34
C ALA A 13 -1.13 -2.55 -11.21
N VAL A 14 -1.80 -1.61 -10.52
CA VAL A 14 -3.25 -1.64 -10.31
C VAL A 14 -3.95 -1.66 -11.65
N ASP A 15 -4.95 -2.53 -11.79
CA ASP A 15 -5.84 -2.48 -12.94
C ASP A 15 -6.56 -1.12 -12.98
N LYS A 16 -6.26 -0.36 -14.03
CA LYS A 16 -6.84 0.95 -14.32
C LYS A 16 -7.81 0.88 -15.51
N GLY A 17 -8.07 -0.31 -16.04
CA GLY A 17 -8.82 -0.56 -17.27
C GLY A 17 -8.00 -0.31 -18.55
N SER A 18 -8.19 -1.19 -19.55
CA SER A 18 -7.65 -1.03 -20.90
C SER A 18 -8.67 -0.29 -21.76
N PHE A 19 -8.56 1.04 -21.87
CA PHE A 19 -9.58 1.87 -22.55
C PHE A 19 -9.14 2.37 -23.94
N THR A 20 -8.18 1.73 -24.59
CA THR A 20 -7.82 2.07 -25.97
C THR A 20 -8.90 1.63 -26.94
N GLU A 21 -9.28 2.50 -27.89
CA GLU A 21 -10.28 2.25 -28.95
C GLU A 21 -10.02 0.96 -29.76
N THR A 22 -8.80 0.41 -29.74
CA THR A 22 -8.38 -0.79 -30.46
C THR A 22 -8.75 -2.13 -29.82
N ASP A 23 -9.20 -2.18 -28.56
CA ASP A 23 -9.49 -3.45 -27.85
C ASP A 23 -10.99 -3.80 -27.76
N LEU A 24 -11.85 -3.06 -28.49
CA LEU A 24 -13.30 -3.17 -28.36
C LEU A 24 -13.91 -4.51 -28.77
N ASP A 25 -13.22 -5.37 -29.53
CA ASP A 25 -13.93 -6.39 -30.31
C ASP A 25 -13.89 -7.84 -29.79
N LYS A 26 -13.19 -8.18 -28.71
CA LYS A 26 -13.22 -9.59 -28.21
C LYS A 26 -13.35 -9.80 -26.71
N ASN A 27 -12.84 -8.91 -25.84
CA ASN A 27 -12.83 -9.10 -24.37
C ASN A 27 -13.36 -7.89 -23.58
N ALA A 28 -14.01 -6.92 -24.24
CA ALA A 28 -14.42 -5.67 -23.60
C ALA A 28 -15.38 -5.91 -22.41
N THR A 29 -16.35 -6.83 -22.55
CA THR A 29 -17.34 -7.14 -21.50
C THR A 29 -16.73 -7.87 -20.30
N SER A 30 -15.76 -8.77 -20.52
CA SER A 30 -15.06 -9.46 -19.41
C SER A 30 -14.08 -8.51 -18.70
N ASN A 31 -13.39 -7.65 -19.44
CA ASN A 31 -12.51 -6.63 -18.87
C ASN A 31 -13.29 -5.58 -18.04
N LEU A 32 -14.46 -5.15 -18.53
CA LEU A 32 -15.39 -4.27 -17.79
C LEU A 32 -15.87 -4.92 -16.48
N ASN A 33 -16.28 -6.18 -16.52
CA ASN A 33 -16.70 -6.91 -15.33
C ASN A 33 -15.56 -7.07 -14.32
N PHE A 34 -14.33 -7.29 -14.78
CA PHE A 34 -13.17 -7.41 -13.90
C PHE A 34 -12.86 -6.08 -13.21
N PHE A 35 -12.84 -4.99 -13.98
CA PHE A 35 -12.58 -3.63 -13.49
C PHE A 35 -13.63 -3.15 -12.46
N GLU A 36 -14.92 -3.43 -12.68
CA GLU A 36 -16.01 -3.16 -11.72
C GLU A 36 -15.92 -4.01 -10.44
N THR A 37 -15.09 -5.06 -10.42
CA THR A 37 -14.79 -5.85 -9.21
C THR A 37 -13.39 -5.59 -8.66
N GLY A 38 -12.68 -4.64 -9.26
CA GLY A 38 -11.28 -4.31 -8.99
C GLY A 38 -11.10 -3.41 -7.76
N ILE A 39 -9.84 -3.17 -7.42
CA ILE A 39 -9.47 -2.43 -6.20
C ILE A 39 -9.97 -0.98 -6.23
N LEU A 40 -9.95 -0.31 -7.39
CA LEU A 40 -10.43 1.07 -7.50
C LEU A 40 -11.94 1.19 -7.20
N LYS A 41 -12.75 0.23 -7.66
CA LYS A 41 -14.17 0.18 -7.29
C LYS A 41 -14.36 -0.14 -5.81
N ARG A 42 -13.50 -0.99 -5.23
CA ARG A 42 -13.51 -1.23 -3.78
C ARG A 42 -13.22 0.05 -2.99
N ILE A 43 -12.25 0.87 -3.41
CA ILE A 43 -11.98 2.19 -2.78
C ILE A 43 -13.24 3.06 -2.75
N LEU A 44 -13.95 3.17 -3.89
CA LEU A 44 -15.20 3.94 -3.96
C LEU A 44 -16.28 3.37 -3.02
N ASN A 45 -16.50 2.05 -3.06
CA ASN A 45 -17.53 1.39 -2.25
C ASN A 45 -17.29 1.56 -0.74
N GLU A 46 -16.02 1.62 -0.32
CA GLU A 46 -15.64 1.80 1.09
C GLU A 46 -15.74 3.26 1.56
N SER A 47 -15.81 4.21 0.63
CA SER A 47 -15.82 5.64 0.91
C SER A 47 -17.20 6.14 1.36
N LYS A 48 -17.20 7.18 2.19
CA LYS A 48 -18.40 7.74 2.82
C LYS A 48 -19.51 8.12 1.83
N HIS A 49 -19.14 8.74 0.71
CA HIS A 49 -20.07 9.27 -0.28
C HIS A 49 -20.08 8.48 -1.60
N LYS A 50 -19.43 7.31 -1.63
CA LYS A 50 -19.32 6.44 -2.80
C LYS A 50 -18.87 7.19 -4.06
N GLU A 51 -19.63 7.14 -5.15
CA GLU A 51 -19.34 7.85 -6.39
C GLU A 51 -19.31 9.38 -6.24
N ASN A 52 -19.89 9.94 -5.17
CA ASN A 52 -19.87 11.38 -4.91
C ASN A 52 -18.71 11.81 -3.98
N SER A 53 -17.92 10.87 -3.47
CA SER A 53 -16.75 11.17 -2.64
C SER A 53 -15.75 12.03 -3.41
N ARG A 54 -15.13 12.97 -2.70
CA ARG A 54 -14.07 13.82 -3.26
C ARG A 54 -12.73 13.09 -3.19
N ILE A 55 -12.15 12.84 -4.36
CA ILE A 55 -10.94 12.04 -4.54
C ILE A 55 -9.80 12.93 -5.01
N GLU A 56 -8.70 12.89 -4.28
CA GLU A 56 -7.45 13.57 -4.64
C GLU A 56 -6.40 12.53 -5.04
N VAL A 57 -6.02 12.51 -6.32
CA VAL A 57 -4.93 11.67 -6.82
C VAL A 57 -3.60 12.39 -6.59
N ILE A 58 -2.72 11.81 -5.77
CA ILE A 58 -1.45 12.42 -5.38
C ILE A 58 -0.31 11.71 -6.12
N THR A 59 0.35 12.46 -6.99
CA THR A 59 1.39 11.95 -7.90
C THR A 59 2.82 12.24 -7.43
N THR A 60 3.01 12.67 -6.18
CA THR A 60 4.30 13.12 -5.62
C THR A 60 5.44 12.09 -5.78
N ALA A 61 5.15 10.80 -5.64
CA ALA A 61 6.13 9.73 -5.83
C ALA A 61 6.57 9.57 -7.29
N SER A 62 5.69 9.89 -8.24
CA SER A 62 5.86 9.56 -9.65
C SER A 62 6.97 10.39 -10.29
N ILE A 63 7.71 9.75 -11.21
CA ILE A 63 8.64 10.41 -12.12
C ILE A 63 7.96 10.88 -13.42
N ILE A 64 6.72 10.46 -13.66
CA ILE A 64 5.87 10.83 -14.81
C ILE A 64 4.47 11.29 -14.32
N PRO A 65 4.39 12.31 -13.43
CA PRO A 65 3.14 12.70 -12.77
C PRO A 65 2.05 13.16 -13.76
N ARG A 66 2.44 13.73 -14.91
CA ARG A 66 1.53 14.23 -15.95
C ARG A 66 0.86 13.12 -16.77
N GLU A 67 1.40 11.91 -16.75
CA GLU A 67 0.84 10.75 -17.44
C GLU A 67 -0.02 9.92 -16.49
N ILE A 68 0.55 9.57 -15.33
CA ILE A 68 -0.11 8.64 -14.39
C ILE A 68 -1.33 9.26 -13.69
N GLY A 69 -1.31 10.55 -13.40
CA GLY A 69 -2.42 11.24 -12.74
C GLY A 69 -3.72 11.16 -13.56
N PRO A 70 -3.71 11.60 -14.84
CA PRO A 70 -4.85 11.49 -15.72
C PRO A 70 -5.36 10.06 -15.94
N GLU A 71 -4.48 9.05 -15.92
CA GLU A 71 -4.92 7.65 -16.00
C GLU A 71 -5.79 7.25 -14.81
N TYR A 72 -5.40 7.62 -13.58
CA TYR A 72 -6.22 7.36 -12.40
C TYR A 72 -7.53 8.14 -12.40
N VAL A 73 -7.51 9.41 -12.82
CA VAL A 73 -8.73 10.22 -12.95
C VAL A 73 -9.71 9.53 -13.90
N LYS A 74 -9.27 9.18 -15.11
CA LYS A 74 -10.09 8.46 -16.08
C LYS A 74 -10.63 7.15 -15.51
N ALA A 75 -9.78 6.36 -14.85
CA ALA A 75 -10.19 5.09 -14.26
C ALA A 75 -11.31 5.27 -13.22
N PHE A 76 -11.21 6.27 -12.33
CA PHE A 76 -12.29 6.57 -11.37
C PHE A 76 -13.55 7.14 -12.05
N GLU A 77 -13.41 7.98 -13.08
CA GLU A 77 -14.54 8.49 -13.87
C GLU A 77 -15.30 7.36 -14.57
N TYR A 78 -14.60 6.36 -15.12
CA TYR A 78 -15.20 5.15 -15.68
C TYR A 78 -15.99 4.35 -14.64
N LEU A 79 -15.56 4.38 -13.38
CA LEU A 79 -16.30 3.80 -12.24
C LEU A 79 -17.40 4.73 -11.69
N ASN A 80 -17.77 5.76 -12.46
CA ASN A 80 -18.79 6.75 -12.17
C ASN A 80 -18.47 7.75 -11.06
N ALA A 81 -17.22 7.84 -10.59
CA ALA A 81 -16.85 8.89 -9.64
C ALA A 81 -17.08 10.29 -10.24
N LYS A 82 -17.66 11.19 -9.45
CA LYS A 82 -18.12 12.51 -9.90
C LYS A 82 -17.19 13.66 -9.50
N ASN A 83 -16.25 13.40 -8.60
CA ASN A 83 -15.41 14.43 -8.00
C ASN A 83 -13.98 13.90 -7.80
N VAL A 84 -13.24 13.82 -8.89
CA VAL A 84 -11.87 13.31 -8.92
C VAL A 84 -10.97 14.34 -9.56
N ASP A 85 -9.87 14.67 -8.90
CA ASP A 85 -8.88 15.59 -9.46
C ASP A 85 -7.47 15.24 -8.96
N ILE A 86 -6.47 15.82 -9.61
CA ILE A 86 -5.05 15.59 -9.31
C ILE A 86 -4.56 16.67 -8.35
N LEU A 87 -4.02 16.22 -7.21
CA LEU A 87 -3.34 17.09 -6.26
C LEU A 87 -1.82 16.99 -6.45
N THR A 88 -1.29 17.91 -7.26
CA THR A 88 0.13 17.97 -7.60
C THR A 88 0.94 18.66 -6.50
N ILE A 89 1.82 17.90 -5.84
CA ILE A 89 2.78 18.40 -4.85
C ILE A 89 4.16 17.90 -5.29
N GLU A 90 4.94 18.76 -5.95
CA GLU A 90 6.24 18.43 -6.53
C GLU A 90 7.41 18.86 -5.64
N ARG A 91 7.17 19.87 -4.80
CA ARG A 91 8.14 20.48 -3.89
C ARG A 91 7.57 20.55 -2.48
N ARG A 92 8.46 20.51 -1.48
CA ARG A 92 8.09 20.47 -0.06
C ARG A 92 7.31 21.70 0.38
N GLU A 93 7.60 22.87 -0.19
CA GLU A 93 6.91 24.13 0.16
C GLU A 93 5.42 24.05 -0.18
N GLN A 94 5.06 23.33 -1.25
CA GLN A 94 3.67 23.17 -1.68
C GLN A 94 2.85 22.34 -0.68
N ALA A 95 3.49 21.50 0.13
CA ALA A 95 2.83 20.75 1.20
C ALA A 95 2.41 21.64 2.40
N ALA A 96 2.70 22.94 2.34
CA ALA A 96 2.20 23.95 3.26
C ALA A 96 1.29 25.00 2.59
N ASP A 97 1.05 24.91 1.27
CA ASP A 97 0.22 25.87 0.55
C ASP A 97 -1.25 25.74 0.98
N GLU A 98 -1.88 26.85 1.38
CA GLU A 98 -3.28 26.85 1.87
C GLU A 98 -4.27 26.22 0.90
N ALA A 99 -4.07 26.41 -0.42
CA ALA A 99 -4.91 25.78 -1.43
C ALA A 99 -4.77 24.24 -1.44
N VAL A 100 -3.55 23.71 -1.25
CA VAL A 100 -3.28 22.28 -1.14
C VAL A 100 -3.89 21.73 0.14
N LEU A 101 -3.71 22.42 1.26
CA LEU A 101 -4.26 22.02 2.55
C LEU A 101 -5.80 22.04 2.56
N ALA A 102 -6.42 23.04 1.93
CA ALA A 102 -7.88 23.12 1.77
C ALA A 102 -8.41 21.94 0.95
N ARG A 103 -7.72 21.57 -0.13
CA ARG A 103 -8.04 20.37 -0.91
C ARG A 103 -7.90 19.09 -0.08
N LEU A 104 -6.84 18.91 0.69
CA LEU A 104 -6.71 17.73 1.55
C LEU A 104 -7.83 17.65 2.61
N LYS A 105 -8.13 18.78 3.29
CA LYS A 105 -9.18 18.83 4.32
C LYS A 105 -10.55 18.40 3.79
N ALA A 106 -10.88 18.80 2.57
CA ALA A 106 -12.15 18.46 1.92
C ALA A 106 -12.11 17.12 1.16
N ALA A 107 -11.02 16.36 1.17
CA ALA A 107 -10.94 15.07 0.48
C ALA A 107 -11.52 13.96 1.36
N ASP A 108 -12.35 13.08 0.77
CA ASP A 108 -12.82 11.85 1.41
C ASP A 108 -11.85 10.70 1.16
N ILE A 109 -11.13 10.77 0.02
CA ILE A 109 -10.18 9.76 -0.44
C ILE A 109 -8.93 10.48 -0.94
N VAL A 110 -7.76 9.99 -0.54
CA VAL A 110 -6.49 10.29 -1.21
C VAL A 110 -5.94 9.02 -1.83
N MET A 111 -5.54 9.10 -3.11
CA MET A 111 -4.91 7.98 -3.82
C MET A 111 -3.47 8.33 -4.17
N PHE A 112 -2.52 7.77 -3.44
CA PHE A 112 -1.09 7.91 -3.69
C PHE A 112 -0.62 6.95 -4.77
N THR A 113 -0.05 7.49 -5.85
CA THR A 113 0.48 6.69 -6.95
C THR A 113 1.83 6.06 -6.61
N GLY A 114 2.29 5.16 -7.48
CA GLY A 114 3.64 4.59 -7.42
C GLY A 114 4.73 5.58 -7.82
N GLY A 115 5.99 5.13 -7.71
CA GLY A 115 7.18 5.91 -8.02
C GLY A 115 8.27 5.68 -6.97
N ASP A 116 8.83 6.76 -6.43
CA ASP A 116 9.84 6.73 -5.38
C ASP A 116 9.24 7.11 -4.01
N GLN A 117 9.27 6.16 -3.07
CA GLN A 117 8.76 6.34 -1.71
C GLN A 117 9.63 7.27 -0.83
N LEU A 118 10.95 7.40 -1.09
CA LEU A 118 11.77 8.43 -0.44
C LEU A 118 11.42 9.82 -0.95
N ARG A 119 11.16 9.96 -2.25
CA ARG A 119 10.69 11.24 -2.81
C ARG A 119 9.38 11.67 -2.14
N LEU A 120 8.43 10.75 -2.04
CA LEU A 120 7.14 11.00 -1.38
C LEU A 120 7.31 11.43 0.09
N THR A 121 8.05 10.67 0.87
CA THR A 121 8.24 10.94 2.31
C THR A 121 9.11 12.16 2.59
N SER A 122 10.10 12.46 1.76
CA SER A 122 10.92 13.68 1.91
C SER A 122 10.16 14.97 1.56
N ILE A 123 9.21 14.90 0.63
CA ILE A 123 8.36 16.06 0.26
C ILE A 123 7.25 16.25 1.30
N LEU A 124 6.57 15.19 1.73
CA LEU A 124 5.38 15.30 2.58
C LEU A 124 5.67 15.15 4.07
N GLY A 125 6.59 14.30 4.47
CA GLY A 125 6.81 13.93 5.88
C GLY A 125 7.12 15.13 6.75
N GLY A 126 6.42 15.28 7.88
CA GLY A 126 6.59 16.37 8.84
C GLY A 126 6.21 17.76 8.29
N THR A 127 5.30 17.82 7.32
CA THR A 127 4.69 19.07 6.83
C THR A 127 3.25 19.22 7.35
N PRO A 128 2.63 20.41 7.27
CA PRO A 128 1.21 20.57 7.62
C PRO A 128 0.28 19.62 6.85
N PHE A 129 0.61 19.29 5.59
CA PHE A 129 -0.11 18.28 4.83
C PHE A 129 -0.10 16.91 5.53
N HIS A 130 1.07 16.49 6.02
CA HIS A 130 1.22 15.22 6.71
C HIS A 130 0.47 15.18 8.04
N ASP A 131 0.49 16.28 8.80
CA ASP A 131 -0.24 16.36 10.06
C ASP A 131 -1.76 16.27 9.84
N ILE A 132 -2.29 16.97 8.81
CA ILE A 132 -3.70 16.86 8.42
C ILE A 132 -4.01 15.45 7.93
N LEU A 133 -3.12 14.83 7.14
CA LEU A 133 -3.34 13.48 6.63
C LEU A 133 -3.52 12.47 7.77
N LEU A 134 -2.64 12.53 8.78
CA LEU A 134 -2.72 11.70 9.97
C LEU A 134 -3.98 12.00 10.79
N ASP A 135 -4.30 13.27 11.01
CA ASP A 135 -5.50 13.68 11.74
C ASP A 135 -6.78 13.15 11.07
N LYS A 136 -6.92 13.32 9.75
CA LYS A 136 -8.05 12.78 8.97
C LYS A 136 -8.12 11.26 9.10
N TYR A 137 -7.00 10.56 8.98
CA TYR A 137 -6.97 9.11 9.10
C TYR A 137 -7.42 8.64 10.49
N HIS A 138 -7.00 9.32 11.56
CA HIS A 138 -7.40 8.95 12.92
C HIS A 138 -8.85 9.31 13.23
N ASN A 139 -9.31 10.48 12.79
CA ASN A 139 -10.49 11.15 13.35
C ASN A 139 -11.67 11.32 12.38
N GLU A 140 -11.56 10.88 11.14
CA GLU A 140 -12.63 11.01 10.15
C GLU A 140 -12.89 9.70 9.37
N GLU A 141 -14.07 9.59 8.76
CA GLU A 141 -14.37 8.58 7.74
C GLU A 141 -13.62 8.90 6.44
N PHE A 142 -12.31 8.65 6.45
CA PHE A 142 -11.36 9.00 5.40
C PHE A 142 -10.65 7.76 4.87
N ILE A 143 -10.31 7.77 3.58
CA ILE A 143 -9.52 6.68 2.96
C ILE A 143 -8.17 7.21 2.51
N TYR A 144 -7.11 6.61 3.06
CA TYR A 144 -5.81 6.61 2.41
C TYR A 144 -5.69 5.37 1.55
N ALA A 145 -5.54 5.56 0.24
CA ALA A 145 -5.18 4.51 -0.69
C ALA A 145 -3.78 4.78 -1.25
N GLY A 146 -2.96 3.74 -1.36
CA GLY A 146 -1.60 3.87 -1.87
C GLY A 146 -1.18 2.65 -2.66
N THR A 147 -0.54 2.84 -3.80
CA THR A 147 0.01 1.75 -4.61
C THR A 147 1.53 1.84 -4.74
N SER A 148 2.21 0.70 -4.71
CA SER A 148 3.66 0.62 -4.85
C SER A 148 4.37 1.52 -3.81
N ALA A 149 4.98 2.63 -4.22
CA ALA A 149 5.57 3.62 -3.31
C ALA A 149 4.58 4.17 -2.27
N GLY A 150 3.33 4.48 -2.69
CA GLY A 150 2.29 4.95 -1.77
C GLY A 150 1.88 3.93 -0.72
N ALA A 151 1.93 2.63 -1.05
CA ALA A 151 1.67 1.56 -0.08
C ALA A 151 2.84 1.43 0.91
N ALA A 152 4.08 1.40 0.41
CA ALA A 152 5.28 1.30 1.25
C ALA A 152 5.40 2.48 2.22
N ALA A 153 5.02 3.69 1.78
CA ALA A 153 5.03 4.89 2.61
C ALA A 153 3.95 4.91 3.70
N ALA A 154 2.93 4.06 3.65
CA ALA A 154 1.88 4.06 4.67
C ALA A 154 2.37 3.56 6.03
N SER A 155 3.33 2.63 6.05
CA SER A 155 3.86 2.07 7.29
C SER A 155 4.92 2.97 7.91
N ASN A 156 5.04 2.94 9.24
CA ASN A 156 6.07 3.70 9.95
C ASN A 156 7.50 3.23 9.57
N ASN A 157 7.72 1.91 9.46
CA ASN A 157 8.94 1.37 8.88
C ASN A 157 8.75 1.14 7.38
N MET A 158 9.63 1.68 6.55
CA MET A 158 9.50 1.66 5.10
C MET A 158 10.77 1.13 4.45
N ILE A 159 10.66 0.07 3.64
CA ILE A 159 11.75 -0.40 2.78
C ILE A 159 11.88 0.58 1.61
N TYR A 160 13.03 1.22 1.47
CA TYR A 160 13.27 2.12 0.34
C TYR A 160 14.27 1.59 -0.68
N GLN A 161 15.14 0.66 -0.28
CA GLN A 161 16.13 0.08 -1.17
C GLN A 161 16.47 -1.35 -0.74
N GLY A 162 16.81 -2.18 -1.72
CA GLY A 162 17.32 -3.53 -1.50
C GLY A 162 17.10 -4.41 -2.72
N SER A 163 18.19 -5.04 -3.17
CA SER A 163 18.18 -6.03 -4.26
C SER A 163 17.53 -7.33 -3.79
N SER A 164 16.81 -8.02 -4.67
CA SER A 164 16.26 -9.36 -4.37
C SER A 164 17.37 -10.43 -4.33
N SER A 165 18.42 -10.29 -5.14
CA SER A 165 19.49 -11.31 -5.25
C SER A 165 20.43 -11.33 -4.06
N GLU A 166 20.62 -10.17 -3.42
CA GLU A 166 21.54 -9.97 -2.29
C GLU A 166 20.80 -9.75 -0.97
N ALA A 167 19.48 -9.94 -0.99
CA ALA A 167 18.57 -9.55 0.08
C ALA A 167 18.78 -10.25 1.42
N LEU A 168 19.55 -11.34 1.46
CA LEU A 168 19.90 -12.07 2.68
C LEU A 168 21.35 -11.84 3.10
N LEU A 169 22.04 -10.91 2.46
CA LEU A 169 23.33 -10.38 2.93
C LEU A 169 23.06 -9.22 3.89
N LYS A 170 23.71 -9.23 5.05
CA LYS A 170 23.48 -8.21 6.08
C LYS A 170 23.75 -6.80 5.55
N GLY A 171 22.75 -5.94 5.67
CA GLY A 171 22.85 -4.52 5.33
C GLY A 171 22.42 -4.17 3.91
N GLU A 172 22.02 -5.14 3.08
CA GLU A 172 21.57 -4.89 1.70
C GLU A 172 20.14 -4.37 1.61
N VAL A 173 19.36 -4.49 2.69
CA VAL A 173 18.02 -3.89 2.79
C VAL A 173 18.10 -2.60 3.58
N LYS A 174 17.65 -1.50 2.98
CA LYS A 174 17.63 -0.18 3.61
C LYS A 174 16.21 0.19 4.00
N ILE A 175 16.05 0.54 5.27
CA ILE A 175 14.79 0.91 5.90
C ILE A 175 14.90 2.38 6.34
N SER A 176 13.83 3.13 6.16
CA SER A 176 13.65 4.50 6.64
C SER A 176 12.25 4.65 7.25
N SER A 177 11.91 5.85 7.72
CA SER A 177 10.57 6.16 8.20
C SER A 177 9.62 6.46 7.03
N GLY A 178 8.40 5.91 7.09
CA GLY A 178 7.29 6.28 6.21
C GLY A 178 6.45 7.43 6.80
N LEU A 179 5.19 7.50 6.37
CA LEU A 179 4.18 8.46 6.86
C LEU A 179 3.51 8.00 8.15
N GLY A 180 3.70 6.76 8.59
CA GLY A 180 3.24 6.33 9.91
C GLY A 180 1.71 6.27 10.09
N LEU A 181 0.96 5.94 9.04
CA LEU A 181 -0.47 5.68 9.14
C LEU A 181 -0.76 4.35 9.83
N ILE A 182 0.13 3.38 9.70
CA ILE A 182 0.04 2.10 10.39
C ILE A 182 1.39 1.71 11.01
N ASP A 183 1.32 1.34 12.29
CA ASP A 183 2.44 0.81 13.07
C ASP A 183 2.43 -0.71 13.11
N GLY A 184 3.55 -1.30 13.53
CA GLY A 184 3.64 -2.75 13.71
C GLY A 184 3.69 -3.56 12.41
N VAL A 185 3.82 -2.88 11.27
CA VAL A 185 3.95 -3.52 9.94
C VAL A 185 5.12 -2.92 9.15
N ILE A 186 5.61 -3.68 8.18
CA ILE A 186 6.50 -3.19 7.12
C ILE A 186 6.02 -3.71 5.78
N ILE A 187 5.82 -2.81 4.81
CA ILE A 187 5.16 -3.12 3.55
C ILE A 187 6.19 -3.20 2.42
N ASP A 188 6.06 -4.27 1.63
CA ASP A 188 6.81 -4.51 0.41
C ASP A 188 5.85 -4.71 -0.77
N THR A 189 6.21 -4.20 -1.94
CA THR A 189 5.37 -4.13 -3.14
C THR A 189 6.05 -4.77 -4.34
N HIS A 190 5.27 -5.11 -5.38
CA HIS A 190 5.70 -5.94 -6.52
C HIS A 190 6.35 -7.24 -6.05
N PHE A 191 5.84 -7.79 -4.95
CA PHE A 191 6.58 -8.70 -4.08
C PHE A 191 6.89 -10.04 -4.76
N VAL A 192 5.85 -10.70 -5.28
CA VAL A 192 5.94 -12.00 -5.93
C VAL A 192 6.70 -11.88 -7.25
N GLN A 193 6.34 -10.88 -8.07
CA GLN A 193 6.89 -10.66 -9.41
C GLN A 193 8.39 -10.38 -9.40
N ARG A 194 8.90 -9.72 -8.35
CA ARG A 194 10.32 -9.36 -8.23
C ARG A 194 11.10 -10.27 -7.28
N GLY A 195 10.50 -11.36 -6.79
CA GLY A 195 11.17 -12.30 -5.88
C GLY A 195 11.67 -11.66 -4.59
N ARG A 196 10.92 -10.70 -4.02
CA ARG A 196 11.36 -9.84 -2.91
C ARG A 196 11.26 -10.48 -1.52
N ILE A 197 11.07 -11.80 -1.44
CA ILE A 197 10.91 -12.51 -0.17
C ILE A 197 12.12 -12.36 0.75
N GLY A 198 13.33 -12.45 0.22
CA GLY A 198 14.56 -12.34 1.02
C GLY A 198 14.70 -10.98 1.71
N ARG A 199 14.24 -9.89 1.07
CA ARG A 199 14.40 -8.56 1.66
C ARG A 199 13.39 -8.30 2.77
N LEU A 200 12.18 -8.84 2.61
CA LEU A 200 11.17 -8.81 3.66
C LEU A 200 11.60 -9.68 4.85
N PHE A 201 12.23 -10.83 4.60
CA PHE A 201 12.82 -11.65 5.67
C PHE A 201 13.90 -10.89 6.44
N GLN A 202 14.84 -10.22 5.74
CA GLN A 202 15.87 -9.41 6.40
C GLN A 202 15.25 -8.26 7.22
N ALA A 203 14.22 -7.60 6.70
CA ALA A 203 13.53 -6.56 7.43
C ALA A 203 12.86 -7.09 8.71
N VAL A 204 12.17 -8.23 8.64
CA VAL A 204 11.47 -8.83 9.78
C VAL A 204 12.45 -9.38 10.82
N VAL A 205 13.54 -10.04 10.43
CA VAL A 205 14.54 -10.51 11.42
C VAL A 205 15.26 -9.34 12.11
N GLY A 206 15.43 -8.21 11.41
CA GLY A 206 15.98 -6.98 11.99
C GLY A 206 15.03 -6.29 12.98
N ASN A 207 13.72 -6.51 12.84
CA ASN A 207 12.71 -6.01 13.76
C ASN A 207 11.56 -7.04 13.92
N PRO A 208 11.73 -8.09 14.75
CA PRO A 208 10.76 -9.18 14.85
C PRO A 208 9.38 -8.80 15.38
N ARG A 209 9.22 -7.55 15.86
CA ARG A 209 7.93 -7.00 16.30
C ARG A 209 7.03 -6.62 15.13
N VAL A 210 7.58 -6.32 13.95
CA VAL A 210 6.75 -5.93 12.80
C VAL A 210 6.29 -7.16 12.00
N LEU A 211 5.06 -7.11 11.53
CA LEU A 211 4.56 -8.01 10.50
C LEU A 211 5.07 -7.54 9.13
N GLY A 212 5.82 -8.39 8.43
CA GLY A 212 6.17 -8.15 7.04
C GLY A 212 4.97 -8.42 6.13
N ILE A 213 4.61 -7.46 5.28
CA ILE A 213 3.50 -7.56 4.33
C ILE A 213 4.06 -7.47 2.91
N GLY A 214 4.11 -8.59 2.20
CA GLY A 214 4.47 -8.66 0.79
C GLY A 214 3.24 -8.62 -0.10
N LEU A 215 3.04 -7.52 -0.82
CA LEU A 215 1.91 -7.32 -1.73
C LEU A 215 2.30 -7.66 -3.17
N GLY A 216 1.59 -8.61 -3.78
CA GLY A 216 1.64 -8.87 -5.22
C GLY A 216 1.03 -7.72 -6.04
N GLU A 217 1.34 -7.67 -7.33
CA GLU A 217 0.67 -6.75 -8.26
C GLU A 217 -0.85 -6.99 -8.32
N ASP A 218 -1.61 -5.92 -8.58
CA ASP A 218 -3.08 -5.90 -8.59
C ASP A 218 -3.71 -6.58 -7.34
N THR A 219 -3.01 -6.49 -6.22
CA THR A 219 -3.41 -7.09 -4.93
C THR A 219 -3.13 -6.10 -3.81
N GLY A 220 -3.96 -6.11 -2.78
CA GLY A 220 -3.80 -5.23 -1.64
C GLY A 220 -4.44 -5.74 -0.36
N LEU A 221 -4.37 -4.91 0.66
CA LEU A 221 -5.11 -5.08 1.91
C LEU A 221 -6.02 -3.87 2.12
N LEU A 222 -7.29 -4.14 2.43
CA LEU A 222 -8.16 -3.19 3.12
C LEU A 222 -7.92 -3.35 4.62
N ILE A 223 -7.53 -2.26 5.29
CA ILE A 223 -7.27 -2.24 6.72
C ILE A 223 -8.27 -1.34 7.41
N THR A 224 -9.03 -1.90 8.35
CA THR A 224 -10.03 -1.19 9.16
C THR A 224 -9.72 -1.34 10.65
N ASN A 225 -10.16 -0.38 11.46
CA ASN A 225 -9.92 -0.37 12.91
C ASN A 225 -8.44 -0.56 13.29
N ASN A 226 -7.52 -0.10 12.42
CA ASN A 226 -6.06 -0.24 12.52
C ASN A 226 -5.51 -1.68 12.65
N THR A 227 -6.36 -2.71 12.59
CA THR A 227 -5.98 -4.07 12.98
C THR A 227 -6.58 -5.15 12.10
N GLN A 228 -7.75 -4.92 11.51
CA GLN A 228 -8.44 -5.90 10.69
C GLN A 228 -8.02 -5.73 9.24
N MET A 229 -7.41 -6.77 8.67
CA MET A 229 -6.91 -6.78 7.29
C MET A 229 -7.75 -7.75 6.46
N GLU A 230 -8.26 -7.29 5.32
CA GLU A 230 -8.93 -8.10 4.31
C GLU A 230 -8.12 -8.05 3.02
N ALA A 231 -7.77 -9.21 2.46
CA ALA A 231 -7.10 -9.28 1.17
C ALA A 231 -8.07 -8.93 0.03
N ILE A 232 -7.62 -8.02 -0.84
CA ILE A 232 -8.38 -7.54 -2.00
C ILE A 232 -7.52 -7.64 -3.27
N GLY A 233 -8.17 -7.64 -4.43
CA GLY A 233 -7.49 -7.79 -5.73
C GLY A 233 -7.38 -9.25 -6.17
N SER A 234 -6.52 -9.48 -7.17
CA SER A 234 -6.52 -10.72 -7.96
C SER A 234 -5.35 -11.66 -7.67
N GLY A 235 -4.26 -11.16 -7.06
CA GLY A 235 -3.09 -11.96 -6.71
C GLY A 235 -3.06 -12.35 -5.23
N LEU A 236 -1.84 -12.35 -4.67
CA LEU A 236 -1.56 -12.88 -3.32
C LEU A 236 -0.93 -11.82 -2.43
N VAL A 237 -1.28 -11.87 -1.14
CA VAL A 237 -0.57 -11.20 -0.07
C VAL A 237 0.19 -12.24 0.74
N ILE A 238 1.48 -12.01 0.98
CA ILE A 238 2.31 -12.87 1.80
C ILE A 238 2.62 -12.13 3.10
N LEU A 239 2.26 -12.73 4.24
CA LEU A 239 2.61 -12.22 5.55
C LEU A 239 3.84 -12.96 6.08
N VAL A 240 4.77 -12.24 6.68
CA VAL A 240 5.99 -12.75 7.29
C VAL A 240 6.02 -12.33 8.75
N ASP A 241 5.97 -13.29 9.64
CA ASP A 241 5.85 -13.07 11.08
C ASP A 241 7.12 -13.50 11.82
N GLY A 242 7.80 -12.52 12.39
CA GLY A 242 9.06 -12.71 13.10
C GLY A 242 8.92 -13.11 14.57
N ARG A 243 7.71 -13.12 15.13
CA ARG A 243 7.51 -13.26 16.59
C ARG A 243 7.89 -14.63 17.11
N GLU A 244 7.90 -15.65 16.25
CA GLU A 244 8.28 -17.01 16.62
C GLU A 244 9.73 -17.39 16.26
N ILE A 245 10.53 -16.48 15.70
CA ILE A 245 11.94 -16.74 15.33
C ILE A 245 12.68 -17.39 16.51
N LYS A 246 13.32 -18.53 16.26
CA LYS A 246 14.05 -19.29 17.28
C LYS A 246 15.52 -18.96 17.34
N ASP A 247 16.13 -18.62 16.20
CA ASP A 247 17.56 -18.32 16.12
C ASP A 247 17.90 -17.49 14.88
N THR A 248 18.98 -16.70 14.96
CA THR A 248 19.57 -15.97 13.83
C THR A 248 21.02 -15.58 14.10
N ASN A 249 21.84 -15.58 13.04
CA ASN A 249 23.23 -15.11 13.10
C ASN A 249 23.39 -13.60 12.82
N LEU A 250 22.30 -12.84 12.64
CA LEU A 250 22.29 -11.44 12.17
C LEU A 250 23.29 -10.52 12.88
N THR A 251 23.43 -10.65 14.21
CA THR A 251 24.32 -9.80 15.02
C THR A 251 25.77 -10.26 15.00
N LYS A 252 26.04 -11.49 14.54
CA LYS A 252 27.37 -12.11 14.53
C LYS A 252 28.09 -11.96 13.19
N VAL A 253 27.35 -11.82 12.10
CA VAL A 253 27.92 -11.69 10.75
C VAL A 253 28.23 -10.23 10.42
N GLU A 254 29.26 -10.01 9.59
CA GLU A 254 29.63 -8.69 9.07
C GLU A 254 28.65 -8.23 7.98
N LEU A 255 28.75 -6.96 7.57
CA LEU A 255 28.00 -6.46 6.41
C LEU A 255 28.40 -7.24 5.15
N GLY A 256 27.42 -7.54 4.29
CA GLY A 256 27.64 -8.33 3.07
C GLY A 256 27.74 -9.85 3.30
N GLN A 257 27.66 -10.34 4.54
CA GLN A 257 27.68 -11.77 4.84
C GLN A 257 26.26 -12.36 4.93
N PRO A 258 26.06 -13.65 4.58
CA PRO A 258 24.76 -14.30 4.62
C PRO A 258 24.14 -14.39 6.03
N ILE A 259 22.84 -14.14 6.10
CA ILE A 259 22.04 -14.27 7.31
C ILE A 259 21.32 -15.63 7.32
N SER A 260 21.30 -16.28 8.48
CA SER A 260 20.46 -17.44 8.79
C SER A 260 19.32 -17.02 9.71
N ILE A 261 18.13 -17.56 9.48
CA ILE A 261 16.91 -17.29 10.26
C ILE A 261 16.21 -18.64 10.49
N SER A 262 15.96 -18.99 11.74
CA SER A 262 15.24 -20.21 12.11
C SER A 262 13.81 -19.88 12.54
N HIS A 263 12.84 -20.64 12.01
CA HIS A 263 11.41 -20.57 12.37
C HIS A 263 10.76 -19.21 12.07
N LEU A 264 10.89 -18.77 10.81
CA LEU A 264 10.16 -17.61 10.31
C LEU A 264 8.79 -18.06 9.80
N VAL A 265 7.71 -17.58 10.42
CA VAL A 265 6.35 -18.00 10.09
C VAL A 265 5.84 -17.20 8.90
N THR A 266 5.18 -17.86 7.95
CA THR A 266 4.62 -17.20 6.76
C THR A 266 3.17 -17.61 6.52
N HIS A 267 2.35 -16.64 6.15
CA HIS A 267 0.98 -16.86 5.70
C HIS A 267 0.81 -16.36 4.27
N VAL A 268 -0.12 -16.97 3.53
CA VAL A 268 -0.50 -16.54 2.18
C VAL A 268 -1.99 -16.28 2.18
N MET A 269 -2.38 -15.06 1.84
CA MET A 269 -3.77 -14.63 1.74
C MET A 269 -4.15 -14.42 0.28
N SER A 270 -5.34 -14.89 -0.06
CA SER A 270 -6.05 -14.63 -1.32
C SER A 270 -7.26 -13.74 -1.07
N LYS A 271 -7.92 -13.27 -2.13
CA LYS A 271 -9.08 -12.38 -2.04
C LYS A 271 -10.10 -12.87 -0.99
N PHE A 272 -10.50 -11.96 -0.11
CA PHE A 272 -11.42 -12.15 1.02
C PHE A 272 -10.87 -12.88 2.25
N ASP A 273 -9.66 -13.44 2.19
CA ASP A 273 -9.02 -13.93 3.41
C ASP A 273 -8.76 -12.74 4.36
N THR A 274 -8.84 -13.00 5.66
CA THR A 274 -8.64 -11.97 6.68
C THR A 274 -7.51 -12.30 7.63
N TYR A 275 -6.88 -11.26 8.18
CA TYR A 275 -5.87 -11.35 9.22
C TYR A 275 -6.11 -10.25 10.24
N ASN A 276 -6.02 -10.57 11.52
CA ASN A 276 -6.10 -9.58 12.60
C ASN A 276 -4.71 -9.32 13.17
N LEU A 277 -4.22 -8.08 13.08
CA LEU A 277 -2.89 -7.68 13.52
C LEU A 277 -2.67 -7.77 15.04
N GLU A 278 -3.73 -7.70 15.84
CA GLU A 278 -3.66 -7.76 17.30
C GLU A 278 -3.68 -9.20 17.82
N THR A 279 -4.58 -10.04 17.31
CA THR A 279 -4.69 -11.45 17.71
C THR A 279 -3.77 -12.36 16.92
N HIS A 280 -3.30 -11.88 15.76
CA HIS A 280 -2.48 -12.60 14.80
C HIS A 280 -3.12 -13.89 14.26
N LEU A 281 -4.44 -13.88 14.15
CA LEU A 281 -5.22 -14.95 13.58
C LEU A 281 -5.55 -14.65 12.12
N MET A 282 -5.30 -15.64 11.26
CA MET A 282 -5.72 -15.64 9.87
C MET A 282 -7.01 -16.47 9.72
N HIS A 283 -7.95 -16.01 8.90
CA HIS A 283 -9.12 -16.77 8.48
C HIS A 283 -9.14 -16.89 6.95
N ILE A 284 -9.25 -18.12 6.46
CA ILE A 284 -9.40 -18.42 5.03
C ILE A 284 -10.89 -18.44 4.71
N GLN A 285 -11.34 -17.57 3.81
CA GLN A 285 -12.76 -17.40 3.50
C GLN A 285 -13.39 -18.68 2.92
N SER A 286 -12.65 -19.37 2.06
CA SER A 286 -13.07 -20.62 1.39
C SER A 286 -12.41 -21.85 2.03
N SER A 287 -12.37 -21.90 3.37
CA SER A 287 -11.72 -22.99 4.10
C SER A 287 -12.39 -24.35 3.80
N HIS A 288 -11.58 -25.38 3.57
CA HIS A 288 -12.08 -26.76 3.45
C HIS A 288 -12.62 -27.35 4.77
N TYR A 289 -12.34 -26.69 5.90
CA TYR A 289 -12.68 -27.17 7.23
C TYR A 289 -13.97 -26.55 7.80
N LEU A 290 -14.69 -25.75 6.99
CA LEU A 290 -16.01 -25.17 7.25
C LEU A 290 -17.00 -25.63 6.17
#